data_AF-A0A8S2E8Z0-F1
#
_entry.id   AF-A0A8S2E8Z0-F1
#
_cell.length_a   1.000
_cell.length_b   1.000
_cell.length_c   1.000
_cell.angle_alpha   90.00
_cell.angle_beta   90.00
_cell.angle_gamma   90.00
#
_symmetry.space_group_name_H-M   'P 1'
#
loop_
_entity.id
_entity.type
_entity.pdbx_description
1 polymer ?
#
loop_
_entity_poly.entity_id
_entity_poly.type
_entity_poly.pdbx_seq_one_letter_code
_entity_poly.pdbx_strand_id
1 'polypeptide(L)'
;FDLSLWNYFDFKSSRTNNSSEGWHHRLNTDLNHVIHPHFYMFIRAIQNDYAYNSAISSRHTAIGAIPPRKRLFVNRNARLHDLENPYKQQTLTLEEYLEK
;
A
#
# COMPACT_ATOMS: atom_id res chain seq x y z
N PHE A 1 1.05 -14.28 -5.45
CA PHE A 1 0.31 -13.00 -5.59
C PHE A 1 1.24 -12.03 -6.29
N ASP A 2 0.82 -11.42 -7.41
CA ASP A 2 1.67 -10.44 -8.12
C ASP A 2 1.64 -9.09 -7.38
N LEU A 3 2.81 -8.65 -6.88
CA LEU A 3 2.96 -7.38 -6.17
C LEU A 3 2.80 -6.16 -7.09
N SER A 4 2.96 -6.33 -8.41
CA SER A 4 2.76 -5.28 -9.40
C SER A 4 1.31 -4.79 -9.45
N LEU A 5 0.36 -5.64 -9.04
CA LEU A 5 -1.07 -5.34 -8.93
C LEU A 5 -1.43 -4.48 -7.73
N TRP A 6 -0.43 -4.10 -6.91
CA TRP A 6 -0.63 -3.30 -5.73
C TRP A 6 0.16 -1.99 -5.82
N ASN A 7 -0.18 -1.03 -4.96
CA ASN A 7 0.55 0.23 -4.85
C ASN A 7 1.91 0.00 -4.15
N TYR A 8 2.75 -0.79 -4.81
CA TYR A 8 4.07 -1.23 -4.41
C TYR A 8 5.12 -0.28 -4.98
N PHE A 9 6.04 0.14 -4.12
CA PHE A 9 7.23 0.90 -4.49
C PHE A 9 8.42 0.05 -4.11
N ASP A 10 9.36 -0.08 -5.05
CA ASP A 10 10.55 -0.94 -4.92
C ASP A 10 11.60 -0.26 -4.04
N PHE A 11 11.22 0.03 -2.79
CA PHE A 11 12.09 0.67 -1.81
C PHE A 11 12.79 -0.40 -0.98
N LYS A 12 14.12 -0.30 -0.83
CA LYS A 12 15.03 -1.30 -0.23
C LYS A 12 14.80 -1.63 1.26
N SER A 13 13.72 -1.15 1.87
CA SER A 13 13.38 -1.42 3.27
C SER A 13 12.18 -2.34 3.37
N SER A 14 12.10 -3.12 4.44
CA SER A 14 10.91 -3.87 4.92
C SER A 14 9.74 -2.94 5.32
N ARG A 15 9.45 -1.92 4.53
CA ARG A 15 8.27 -1.08 4.70
C ARG A 15 7.07 -1.99 4.62
N THR A 16 6.17 -1.88 5.61
CA THR A 16 4.86 -2.50 5.55
C THR A 16 4.27 -2.14 4.20
N ASN A 17 3.99 -3.16 3.40
CA ASN A 17 3.25 -2.95 2.17
C ASN A 17 1.96 -2.24 2.60
N ASN A 18 1.69 -1.05 2.06
CA ASN A 18 0.46 -0.32 2.38
C ASN A 18 -0.81 -1.10 1.95
N SER A 19 -0.64 -2.27 1.33
CA SER A 19 -1.70 -3.23 1.09
C SER A 19 -2.24 -3.87 2.37
N SER A 20 -1.39 -4.23 3.35
CA SER A 20 -1.86 -4.82 4.62
C SER A 20 -2.59 -3.79 5.48
N GLU A 21 -2.02 -2.60 5.64
CA GLU A 21 -2.69 -1.46 6.32
C GLU A 21 -3.99 -1.06 5.60
N GLY A 22 -3.96 -0.97 4.27
CA GLY A 22 -5.14 -0.68 3.47
C GLY A 22 -6.21 -1.77 3.58
N TRP A 23 -5.82 -3.04 3.67
CA TRP A 23 -6.73 -4.17 3.89
C TRP A 23 -7.33 -4.13 5.29
N HIS A 24 -6.52 -3.95 6.34
CA HIS A 24 -7.01 -3.79 7.71
C HIS A 24 -7.99 -2.62 7.84
N HIS A 25 -7.70 -1.49 7.20
CA HIS A 25 -8.58 -0.33 7.21
C HIS A 25 -9.93 -0.64 6.55
N ARG A 26 -9.94 -1.27 5.36
CA ARG A 26 -11.19 -1.68 4.69
C ARG A 26 -11.98 -2.67 5.52
N LEU A 27 -11.31 -3.71 6.04
CA LEU A 27 -11.95 -4.73 6.87
C LEU A 27 -12.58 -4.10 8.13
N ASN A 28 -11.86 -3.20 8.80
CA ASN A 28 -12.41 -2.48 9.96
C ASN A 28 -13.61 -1.61 9.60
N THR A 29 -13.59 -0.95 8.44
CA THR A 29 -14.75 -0.18 7.94
C THR A 29 -15.95 -1.08 7.66
N ASP A 30 -15.75 -2.22 6.99
CA ASP A 30 -16.81 -3.20 6.71
C ASP A 30 -17.41 -3.80 7.98
N LEU A 31 -16.60 -3.92 9.04
CA LEU A 31 -17.01 -4.36 10.37
C LEU A 31 -17.55 -3.22 11.25
N ASN A 32 -17.73 -2.00 10.72
CA ASN A 32 -18.16 -0.81 11.47
C ASN A 32 -17.31 -0.52 12.73
N HIS A 33 -16.01 -0.82 12.68
CA HIS A 33 -15.07 -0.69 13.80
C HIS A 33 -15.45 -1.48 15.06
N VAL A 34 -16.32 -2.49 14.94
CA VAL A 34 -16.72 -3.35 16.05
C VAL A 34 -15.57 -4.29 16.41
N ILE A 35 -15.19 -4.31 17.69
CA ILE A 35 -14.08 -5.14 18.20
C ILE A 35 -14.42 -6.64 18.13
N HIS A 36 -15.68 -6.99 18.40
CA HIS A 36 -16.19 -8.36 18.38
C HIS A 36 -17.41 -8.48 17.48
N PRO A 37 -17.23 -8.47 16.15
CA PRO A 37 -18.33 -8.59 15.21
C PRO A 37 -19.01 -9.95 15.35
N HIS A 38 -20.33 -9.99 15.22
CA HIS A 38 -21.03 -11.26 15.11
C HIS A 38 -20.54 -12.04 13.87
N PHE A 39 -20.55 -13.37 13.97
CA PHE A 39 -20.02 -14.24 12.91
C PHE A 39 -20.58 -13.92 11.51
N TYR A 40 -21.87 -13.59 11.42
CA TYR A 40 -22.49 -13.17 10.15
C TYR A 40 -21.87 -11.91 9.55
N MET A 41 -21.59 -10.89 10.37
CA MET A 41 -20.93 -9.66 9.92
C MET A 41 -19.52 -9.95 9.42
N PHE A 42 -18.80 -10.82 10.14
CA PHE A 42 -17.47 -11.24 9.75
C PHE A 42 -17.49 -11.92 8.37
N ILE A 43 -18.39 -12.89 8.14
CA ILE A 43 -18.52 -13.56 6.85
C ILE A 43 -18.86 -12.57 5.72
N ARG A 44 -19.79 -11.64 5.95
CA ARG A 44 -20.13 -10.57 4.99
C ARG A 44 -18.90 -9.73 4.62
N ALA A 45 -18.10 -9.32 5.61
CA ALA A 45 -16.90 -8.52 5.36
C ALA A 45 -15.88 -9.28 4.51
N ILE A 46 -15.69 -10.58 4.76
CA ILE A 46 -14.82 -11.43 3.93
C ILE A 46 -15.33 -11.56 2.50
N GLN A 47 -16.64 -11.72 2.30
CA GLN A 47 -17.26 -11.78 0.97
C GLN A 47 -17.08 -10.46 0.20
N ASN A 48 -17.25 -9.32 0.88
CA ASN A 48 -17.04 -8.00 0.30
C ASN A 48 -15.58 -7.79 -0.13
N ASP A 49 -14.61 -8.16 0.71
CA ASP A 49 -13.19 -8.05 0.37
C ASP A 49 -12.83 -8.95 -0.83
N TYR A 50 -13.36 -10.18 -0.88
CA TYR A 50 -13.20 -11.06 -2.04
C TYR A 50 -13.77 -10.44 -3.32
N ALA A 51 -14.98 -9.89 -3.27
CA ALA A 51 -15.60 -9.24 -4.41
C ALA A 51 -14.79 -8.03 -4.90
N TYR A 52 -14.31 -7.20 -3.98
CA TYR A 52 -13.44 -6.06 -4.28
C TYR A 52 -12.16 -6.50 -4.98
N ASN A 53 -11.42 -7.45 -4.39
CA ASN A 53 -10.15 -7.92 -4.93
C ASN A 53 -10.33 -8.61 -6.29
N SER A 54 -11.41 -9.38 -6.46
CA SER A 54 -11.74 -10.03 -7.73
C SER A 54 -12.03 -9.01 -8.82
N ALA A 55 -12.81 -7.96 -8.53
CA ALA A 55 -13.12 -6.90 -9.48
C ALA A 55 -11.87 -6.11 -9.90
N ILE A 56 -10.99 -5.80 -8.93
CA ILE A 56 -9.70 -5.15 -9.18
C ILE A 56 -8.82 -6.05 -10.06
N SER A 57 -8.67 -7.34 -9.70
CA SER A 57 -7.90 -8.30 -10.48
C SER A 57 -8.43 -8.44 -11.91
N SER A 58 -9.74 -8.58 -12.09
CA SER A 58 -10.36 -8.66 -13.42
C SER A 58 -10.13 -7.41 -14.26
N ARG A 59 -10.18 -6.22 -13.64
CA ARG A 59 -9.89 -4.96 -14.35
C ARG A 59 -8.44 -4.91 -14.84
N HIS A 60 -7.49 -5.36 -14.02
CA HIS A 60 -6.09 -5.37 -14.39
C HIS A 60 -5.78 -6.39 -15.48
N THR A 61 -6.35 -7.59 -15.41
CA THR A 61 -6.18 -8.62 -16.44
C THR A 61 -6.82 -8.22 -17.77
N ALA A 62 -8.01 -7.60 -17.75
CA ALA A 62 -8.72 -7.20 -18.97
C ALA A 62 -8.02 -6.08 -19.75
N ILE A 63 -7.35 -5.15 -19.06
CA ILE A 63 -6.73 -3.96 -19.68
C ILE A 63 -5.23 -4.20 -19.94
N GLY A 64 -4.64 -5.27 -19.38
CA GLY A 64 -3.18 -5.44 -19.35
C GLY A 64 -2.47 -4.31 -18.58
N ALA A 65 -3.23 -3.55 -17.78
CA ALA A 65 -2.76 -2.33 -17.14
C ALA A 65 -2.33 -2.60 -15.71
N ILE A 66 -1.10 -2.18 -15.41
CA ILE A 66 -0.58 -2.03 -14.06
C ILE A 66 -1.49 -1.03 -13.32
N PRO A 67 -1.91 -1.30 -12.07
CA PRO A 67 -2.71 -0.37 -11.31
C PRO A 67 -2.06 1.01 -11.23
N PRO A 68 -2.86 2.08 -11.35
CA PRO A 68 -2.34 3.43 -11.21
C PRO A 68 -1.76 3.60 -9.81
N ARG A 69 -0.45 3.84 -9.73
CA ARG A 69 0.24 4.18 -8.48
C ARG A 69 -0.30 5.52 -7.99
N LYS A 70 -0.76 5.56 -6.75
CA LYS A 70 -1.32 6.80 -6.17
C LYS A 70 -0.24 7.88 -6.12
N ARG A 71 -0.49 9.04 -6.74
CA ARG A 71 0.47 10.16 -6.89
C ARG A 71 1.19 10.54 -5.60
N LEU A 72 0.48 10.55 -4.47
CA LEU A 72 1.05 10.83 -3.14
C LEU A 72 2.25 9.93 -2.83
N PHE A 73 2.11 8.63 -3.08
CA PHE A 73 3.15 7.65 -2.76
C PHE A 73 4.27 7.68 -3.79
N VAL A 74 3.95 7.98 -5.05
CA VAL A 74 4.97 8.25 -6.09
C VAL A 74 5.88 9.41 -5.65
N ASN A 75 5.29 10.53 -5.25
CA ASN A 75 6.03 11.72 -4.82
C ASN A 75 6.83 11.46 -3.54
N ARG A 76 6.26 10.74 -2.56
CA ARG A 76 6.98 10.36 -1.34
C ARG A 76 8.16 9.44 -1.65
N ASN A 77 7.99 8.48 -2.56
CA ASN A 77 9.07 7.58 -2.94
C ASN A 77 10.17 8.31 -3.71
N ALA A 78 9.81 9.24 -4.61
CA ALA A 78 10.76 10.10 -5.29
C ALA A 78 11.57 10.94 -4.29
N ARG A 79 10.90 11.63 -3.36
CA ARG A 79 11.57 12.41 -2.30
C ARG A 79 12.54 11.56 -1.47
N LEU A 80 12.15 10.33 -1.12
CA LEU A 80 13.05 9.43 -0.38
C LEU A 80 14.29 9.05 -1.19
N HIS A 81 14.15 8.76 -2.49
CA HIS A 81 15.29 8.53 -3.36
C HIS A 81 16.18 9.77 -3.48
N ASP A 82 15.58 10.96 -3.58
CA ASP A 82 16.30 12.23 -3.65
C ASP A 82 17.09 12.54 -2.38
N LEU A 83 16.65 12.04 -1.21
CA LEU A 83 17.38 12.16 0.06
C LEU A 83 18.41 11.05 0.28
N GLU A 84 18.10 9.83 -0.16
CA GLU A 84 18.97 8.66 0.05
C GLU A 84 20.23 8.71 -0.83
N ASN A 85 20.11 9.20 -2.07
CA ASN A 85 21.24 9.26 -3.00
C ASN A 85 22.37 10.18 -2.50
N PRO A 86 22.12 11.43 -2.06
CA PRO A 86 23.15 12.32 -1.50
C PRO A 86 23.75 11.79 -0.19
N TYR A 87 22.95 11.16 0.67
CA TYR A 87 23.44 10.56 1.91
C TYR A 87 24.40 9.39 1.62
N LYS A 88 24.07 8.50 0.68
CA LYS A 88 24.97 7.41 0.25
C LYS A 88 26.24 7.91 -0.40
N GLN A 89 26.17 9.04 -1.09
CA GLN A 89 27.33 9.71 -1.70
C GLN A 89 28.15 10.52 -0.67
N GLN A 90 27.80 10.47 0.62
CA GLN A 90 28.43 11.23 1.71
C GLN A 90 28.44 12.76 1.46
N THR A 91 27.54 13.22 0.60
CA THR A 91 27.36 14.65 0.28
C THR A 91 26.38 15.32 1.25
N LEU A 92 25.58 14.50 1.95
CA LEU A 92 24.67 14.91 3.01
C LEU A 92 25.06 14.20 4.30
N THR A 93 25.20 14.94 5.39
CA THR A 93 25.49 14.37 6.70
C THR A 93 24.24 13.71 7.30
N LEU A 94 24.42 12.85 8.32
CA LEU A 94 23.29 12.21 9.00
C LEU A 94 22.38 13.24 9.70
N GLU A 95 22.97 14.30 10.26
CA GLU A 95 22.22 15.37 10.94
C GLU A 95 21.33 16.13 9.96
N GLU A 96 21.87 16.54 8.81
CA GLU A 96 21.11 17.20 7.74
C GLU A 96 20.06 16.28 7.10
N TYR A 97 20.29 14.96 7.09
CA TYR A 97 19.32 13.98 6.61
C TYR A 97 18.11 13.87 7.55
N LEU A 98 18.34 13.90 8.87
CA LEU A 98 17.29 13.75 9.87
C LEU A 98 16.40 15.00 10.00
N GLU A 99 16.88 16.18 9.59
CA GLU A 99 16.11 17.42 9.59
C GLU A 99 15.16 17.58 8.38
N LYS A 100 15.32 16.75 7.33
CA LYS A 100 14.54 16.84 6.08
C LYS A 100 13.34 15.90 6.03
#